data_AF-A0A920AWZ5-F1
#
_entry.id   AF-A0A920AWZ5-F1
#
_cell.length_a   1.000
_cell.length_b   1.000
_cell.length_c   1.000
_cell.angle_alpha   90.00
_cell.angle_beta   90.00
_cell.angle_gamma   90.00
#
_symmetry.space_group_name_H-M   'P 1'
#
loop_
_entity.id
_entity.type
_entity.pdbx_description
1 polymer ?
#
loop_
_entity_poly.entity_id
_entity_poly.type
_entity_poly.pdbx_seq_one_letter_code
_entity_poly.pdbx_strand_id
1 'polypeptide(L)'
;MYAIVEISGKQFKVEKKQKLFVNRLDVAEGKKISFDNVLMVNDGSKSSVGTPNVSGVQVDAKGVKAPKIRQSNCLQKEKKKRLQGKKWTPSSYY
;
A
#
# COMPACT_ATOMS: atom_id res chain seq x y z
N MET A 1 10.46 -13.92 8.71
CA MET A 1 10.57 -12.63 9.41
C MET A 1 9.74 -11.61 8.65
N TYR A 2 8.74 -11.05 9.30
CA TYR A 2 7.86 -10.04 8.72
C TYR A 2 7.69 -8.88 9.70
N ALA A 3 7.39 -7.71 9.17
CA ALA A 3 7.04 -6.53 9.95
C ALA A 3 5.69 -5.98 9.50
N ILE A 4 5.01 -5.25 10.38
CA ILE A 4 3.84 -4.46 10.04
C ILE A 4 4.26 -3.00 10.08
N VAL A 5 4.15 -2.34 8.93
CA VAL A 5 4.58 -0.96 8.73
C VAL A 5 3.38 -0.12 8.37
N GLU A 6 3.31 1.10 8.92
CA GLU A 6 2.31 2.08 8.51
C GLU A 6 2.86 2.96 7.38
N ILE A 7 2.18 2.94 6.23
CA ILE A 7 2.52 3.75 5.06
C ILE A 7 1.28 4.54 4.66
N SER A 8 1.36 5.87 4.76
CA SER A 8 0.26 6.79 4.39
C SER A 8 -1.09 6.43 5.02
N GLY A 9 -1.10 6.14 6.32
CA GLY A 9 -2.32 5.83 7.09
C GLY A 9 -2.86 4.40 6.89
N LYS A 10 -2.11 3.52 6.22
CA LYS A 10 -2.48 2.10 6.03
C LYS A 10 -1.38 1.19 6.52
N GLN A 11 -1.77 0.05 7.08
CA GLN A 11 -0.86 -0.96 7.57
C GLN A 11 -0.57 -2.00 6.49
N PHE A 12 0.71 -2.30 6.29
CA PHE A 12 1.17 -3.30 5.34
C PHE A 12 2.02 -4.34 6.05
N LYS A 13 1.73 -5.62 5.78
CA LYS A 13 2.64 -6.71 6.14
C LYS A 13 3.78 -6.74 5.13
N VAL A 14 5.00 -6.54 5.60
CA VAL A 14 6.22 -6.52 4.77
C VAL A 14 7.11 -7.70 5.11
N GLU A 15 7.68 -8.33 4.08
CA GLU A 15 8.68 -9.38 4.20
C GLU A 15 9.93 -9.04 3.39
N LYS A 16 11.07 -9.60 3.79
CA LYS A 16 12.35 -9.36 3.11
C LYS A 16 12.25 -9.79 1.64
N LYS A 17 12.63 -8.89 0.71
CA LYS A 17 12.59 -9.07 -0.76
C LYS A 17 11.19 -9.17 -1.38
N GLN A 18 10.12 -8.88 -0.65
CA GLN A 18 8.78 -8.82 -1.21
C GLN A 18 8.56 -7.50 -1.98
N LYS A 19 7.81 -7.57 -3.08
CA LYS A 19 7.28 -6.39 -3.78
C LYS A 19 5.85 -6.15 -3.32
N LEU A 20 5.55 -4.93 -2.89
CA LEU A 20 4.24 -4.53 -2.43
C LEU A 20 3.78 -3.28 -3.19
N PHE A 21 2.50 -3.25 -3.53
CA PHE A 21 1.85 -2.04 -3.99
C PHE A 21 1.41 -1.26 -2.76
N VAL A 22 1.83 -0.01 -2.73
CA VAL A 22 1.52 0.94 -1.68
C VAL A 22 0.93 2.18 -2.32
N ASN A 23 0.21 2.94 -1.50
CA ASN A 23 -0.34 4.24 -1.87
C ASN A 23 0.72 5.07 -2.60
N ARG A 24 0.28 5.93 -3.51
CA ARG A 24 1.18 6.84 -4.24
C ARG A 24 2.04 7.63 -3.26
N LEU A 25 3.36 7.45 -3.39
CA LEU A 25 4.38 8.23 -2.73
C LEU A 25 5.08 9.07 -3.80
N ASP A 26 5.31 10.36 -3.53
CA ASP A 26 6.05 11.27 -4.43
C ASP A 26 7.55 10.96 -4.39
N VAL A 27 7.93 9.77 -4.84
CA VAL A 27 9.30 9.29 -4.82
C VAL A 27 9.71 8.80 -6.20
N ALA A 28 10.85 9.32 -6.67
CA ALA A 28 11.42 8.93 -7.96
C ALA A 28 11.82 7.44 -7.97
N GLU A 29 11.69 6.80 -9.14
CA GLU A 29 12.06 5.41 -9.35
C GLU A 29 13.51 5.16 -8.91
N GLY A 30 13.73 4.11 -8.12
CA GLY A 30 15.06 3.70 -7.65
C GLY A 30 15.59 4.40 -6.41
N LYS A 31 14.91 5.43 -5.88
CA LYS A 31 15.26 6.03 -4.58
C LYS A 31 14.98 5.07 -3.43
N LYS A 32 15.84 5.12 -2.41
CA LYS A 32 15.62 4.44 -1.13
C LYS A 32 14.66 5.29 -0.29
N ILE A 33 13.70 4.63 0.34
CA ILE A 33 12.75 5.22 1.28
C ILE A 33 12.88 4.42 2.57
N SER A 34 13.06 5.12 3.69
CA SER A 34 13.11 4.50 5.00
C SER A 34 11.81 4.79 5.74
N PHE A 35 11.24 3.77 6.35
CA PHE A 35 10.02 3.87 7.15
C PHE A 35 10.34 3.60 8.61
N ASP A 36 10.09 4.60 9.44
CA ASP A 36 10.34 4.55 10.89
C ASP A 36 9.10 4.08 11.67
N ASN A 37 7.92 4.12 11.04
CA ASN A 37 6.66 3.70 11.64
C ASN A 37 6.44 2.19 11.50
N VAL A 38 7.15 1.42 12.33
CA VAL A 38 7.00 -0.03 12.45
C VAL A 38 6.19 -0.35 13.69
N LEU A 39 5.04 -0.98 13.49
CA LEU A 39 4.09 -1.32 14.56
C LEU A 39 4.44 -2.67 15.21
N MET A 40 4.94 -3.61 14.42
CA MET A 40 5.21 -4.97 14.85
C MET A 40 6.34 -5.59 14.05
N VAL A 41 7.17 -6.39 14.71
CA VAL A 41 8.17 -7.25 14.07
C VAL A 41 7.99 -8.68 14.58
N ASN A 42 8.04 -9.64 13.66
CA ASN A 42 7.97 -11.06 13.98
C ASN A 42 9.13 -11.80 13.31
N ASP A 43 9.99 -12.37 14.13
CA ASP A 43 11.18 -13.13 13.72
C ASP A 43 10.90 -14.63 13.52
N GLY A 44 9.66 -15.08 13.73
CA GLY A 44 9.19 -16.46 13.56
C GLY A 44 9.04 -17.24 14.86
N SER A 45 9.75 -16.85 15.92
CA SER A 45 9.67 -17.43 17.27
C SER A 45 9.24 -16.43 18.33
N LYS A 46 9.58 -15.15 18.15
CA LYS A 46 9.21 -14.04 19.02
C LYS A 46 8.52 -12.97 18.19
N SER A 47 7.43 -12.43 18.73
CA SER A 47 6.75 -11.27 18.17
C SER A 47 6.95 -10.10 19.13
N SER A 48 7.46 -9.00 18.61
CA SER A 48 7.61 -7.74 19.32
C SER A 48 6.53 -6.80 18.78
N VAL A 49 5.57 -6.47 19.65
CA VAL A 49 4.48 -5.54 19.37
C VAL A 49 4.82 -4.22 20.04
N GLY A 50 4.84 -3.14 19.27
CA GLY A 50 5.12 -1.80 19.78
C GLY A 50 3.94 -1.23 20.57
N THR A 51 4.22 -0.29 21.47
CA THR A 51 3.23 0.57 22.13
C THR A 51 3.69 2.01 21.96
N PRO A 52 3.30 2.77 20.92
CA PRO A 52 2.55 2.46 19.69
C PRO A 52 3.41 2.00 18.51
N ASN A 53 4.72 2.28 18.50
CA ASN A 53 5.69 1.81 17.50
C ASN A 53 6.83 1.06 18.20
N VAL A 54 7.53 0.18 17.47
CA VAL A 54 8.74 -0.49 17.97
C VAL A 54 9.92 0.47 17.78
N SER A 55 10.46 1.00 18.88
CA SER A 55 11.60 1.93 18.85
C SER A 55 12.87 1.24 18.33
N GLY A 56 13.56 1.87 17.38
CA GLY A 56 14.87 1.41 16.88
C GLY A 56 14.80 0.44 15.69
N VAL A 57 13.62 0.24 15.10
CA VAL A 57 13.45 -0.58 13.89
C VAL A 57 13.16 0.34 12.70
N GLN A 58 13.93 0.18 11.63
CA GLN A 58 13.74 0.90 10.38
C GLN A 58 13.58 -0.10 9.23
N VAL A 59 12.61 0.18 8.34
CA VAL A 59 12.39 -0.62 7.14
C VAL A 59 12.80 0.18 5.92
N ASP A 60 13.87 -0.27 5.25
CA ASP A 60 14.31 0.30 3.98
C ASP A 60 13.63 -0.38 2.80
N ALA A 61 13.05 0.44 1.92
CA ALA A 61 12.45 0.03 0.67
C ALA A 61 13.08 0.78 -0.51
N LYS A 62 13.01 0.17 -1.70
CA LYS A 62 13.40 0.82 -2.96
C LYS A 62 12.16 1.06 -3.81
N GLY A 63 11.99 2.29 -4.30
CA GLY A 63 10.92 2.61 -5.24
C GLY A 63 11.06 1.82 -6.53
N VAL A 64 10.06 1.01 -6.86
CA VAL A 64 9.95 0.28 -8.14
C VAL A 64 8.85 0.94 -8.96
N LYS A 65 9.05 1.01 -10.28
CA LYS A 65 8.10 1.59 -11.22
C LYS A 65 6.69 1.05 -11.01
N ALA A 66 5.73 1.96 -10.86
CA ALA A 66 4.32 1.62 -10.80
C ALA A 66 3.83 1.12 -12.17
N PRO A 67 3.19 -0.06 -12.26
CA PRO A 67 2.59 -0.53 -13.50
C PRO A 67 1.41 0.36 -13.89
N LYS A 68 1.15 0.47 -15.20
CA LYS A 68 0.01 1.22 -15.73
C LYS A 68 -1.29 0.58 -15.25
N ILE A 69 -2.08 1.34 -14.50
CA ILE A 69 -3.34 0.88 -13.91
C ILE A 69 -4.37 0.63 -15.02
N ARG A 70 -5.08 -0.50 -14.94
CA ARG A 70 -6.22 -0.78 -15.83
C ARG A 70 -7.42 0.04 -15.38
N GLN A 71 -8.00 0.81 -16.29
CA GLN A 71 -9.25 1.53 -16.04
C GLN A 71 -10.37 0.50 -15.79
N SER A 72 -11.11 0.66 -14.71
CA SER A 72 -12.32 -0.11 -14.44
C SER A 72 -13.53 0.71 -14.88
N ASN A 73 -14.36 0.14 -15.74
CA ASN A 73 -15.57 0.81 -16.22
C ASN A 73 -16.74 0.45 -15.32
N CYS A 74 -17.29 1.41 -14.58
CA CYS A 74 -18.53 1.22 -13.84
C CYS A 74 -19.71 1.73 -14.67
N LEU A 75 -20.58 0.82 -15.11
CA LEU A 75 -21.83 1.14 -15.77
C LEU A 75 -22.96 1.13 -14.73
N GLN A 76 -23.44 2.32 -14.35
CA GLN A 76 -24.61 2.44 -13.49
C GLN A 76 -25.87 2.42 -14.36
N LYS A 77 -26.75 1.42 -14.15
CA LYS A 77 -28.01 1.25 -14.90
C LYS A 77 -29.19 1.26 -13.94
N GLU A 78 -30.08 2.24 -14.04
CA GLU A 78 -31.34 2.27 -13.29
C GLU A 78 -32.46 1.56 -14.06
N LYS A 79 -33.26 0.73 -13.36
CA LYS A 79 -34.21 -0.21 -13.98
C LYS A 79 -35.51 0.42 -14.53
N LYS A 80 -35.73 1.74 -14.45
CA LYS A 80 -37.01 2.35 -14.89
C LYS A 80 -36.91 3.63 -15.72
N LYS A 81 -35.72 4.18 -15.95
CA LYS A 81 -35.50 5.31 -16.88
C LYS A 81 -34.30 4.98 -17.77
N ARG A 82 -34.41 5.19 -19.09
CA ARG A 82 -33.37 4.92 -20.11
C ARG A 82 -32.16 5.87 -20.00
N LEU A 83 -31.59 6.07 -18.82
CA LEU A 83 -30.37 6.87 -18.64
C LEU A 83 -29.17 5.93 -18.53
N GLN A 84 -28.48 5.71 -19.64
CA GLN A 84 -27.18 5.02 -19.67
C GLN A 84 -26.06 6.05 -19.46
N GLY A 85 -25.81 6.41 -18.20
CA GLY A 85 -24.64 7.21 -17.86
C GLY A 85 -23.40 6.32 -17.75
N LYS A 86 -22.49 6.37 -18.73
CA LYS A 86 -21.13 5.84 -18.56
C LYS A 86 -20.36 6.78 -17.64
N LYS A 87 -20.12 6.37 -16.39
CA LYS A 87 -19.23 7.10 -15.48
C LYS A 87 -17.83 6.51 -15.58
N TRP A 88 -16.90 7.32 -16.04
CA TRP A 88 -15.48 7.00 -16.06
C TRP A 88 -14.92 7.25 -14.67
N THR A 89 -14.79 6.20 -13.87
CA THR A 89 -13.98 6.28 -12.65
C THR A 89 -12.61 5.71 -13.00
N PRO A 90 -11.53 6.52 -13.06
CA PRO A 90 -10.20 5.94 -13.00
C PRO A 90 -10.15 5.13 -11.70
N SER A 91 -9.84 3.84 -11.84
CA SER A 91 -9.70 2.92 -10.70
C SER A 91 -8.51 3.41 -9.87
N SER A 92 -8.73 4.40 -9.02
CA SER A 92 -7.73 4.92 -8.09
C SER A 92 -7.67 3.96 -6.91
N TYR A 93 -7.17 2.75 -7.16
CA TYR A 93 -6.70 1.91 -6.07
C TYR A 93 -5.24 2.26 -5.82
N TYR A 94 -5.06 2.89 -4.65
CA TYR A 94 -4.01 2.66 -3.66
C TYR A 94 -2.91 1.68 -4.05
#